data_AF-A0A0B7GZZ4-F1
#
_entry.id   AF-A0A0B7GZZ4-F1
#
_cell.length_a   1.000
_cell.length_b   1.000
_cell.length_c   1.000
_cell.angle_alpha   90.00
_cell.angle_beta   90.00
_cell.angle_gamma   90.00
#
_symmetry.space_group_name_H-M   'P 1'
#
loop_
_entity.id
_entity.type
_entity.pdbx_description
1 polymer ?
#
loop_
_entity_poly.entity_id
_entity_poly.type
_entity_poly.pdbx_seq_one_letter_code
_entity_poly.pdbx_strand_id
1 'polypeptide(L)'
;MRNLNIEKTLTIKKVNTQQLRQKILDLAIRGQLVPQDGKDEPASVLLEKIRAEKQILIEQKKIKKDKKSSYITCEKSPYRKYTEHFADGTTKDITEEIPFSIPENWAWCRLGEISSKITDGSHNPPPNRYSGIPMLSATNIFDDKINYDTSSRWVLEEEWEFENKRTEIEIDDVLLTIVGTIGRTAVVKIR
;
A
#
# COMPACT_ATOMS: atom_id res chain seq x y z
N MET A 1 63.85 18.72 15.76
CA MET A 1 63.51 18.27 14.39
C MET A 1 62.80 16.92 14.48
N ARG A 2 61.77 16.73 13.64
CA ARG A 2 61.02 15.49 13.35
C ARG A 2 59.82 15.16 14.26
N ASN A 3 58.75 15.93 14.00
CA ASN A 3 57.40 15.38 13.82
C ASN A 3 57.44 14.13 12.94
N LEU A 4 56.71 13.06 13.29
CA LEU A 4 55.99 12.18 12.34
C LEU A 4 55.16 11.10 13.08
N ASN A 5 53.86 11.10 12.79
CA ASN A 5 52.92 9.97 12.84
C ASN A 5 52.39 9.44 14.18
N ILE A 6 51.59 10.22 14.90
CA ILE A 6 50.49 9.65 15.70
C ILE A 6 49.10 10.03 15.12
N GLU A 7 49.03 10.90 14.12
CA GLU A 7 47.79 11.22 13.40
C GLU A 7 47.49 10.29 12.20
N LYS A 8 47.88 9.02 12.26
CA LYS A 8 47.41 8.02 11.29
C LYS A 8 46.39 7.09 11.93
N THR A 9 45.14 7.30 11.49
CA THR A 9 44.10 6.27 11.34
C THR A 9 43.12 6.12 12.49
N LEU A 10 42.45 7.21 12.85
CA LEU A 10 41.06 7.14 13.32
C LEU A 10 40.17 7.99 12.42
N THR A 11 40.29 7.81 11.11
CA THR A 11 39.16 8.06 10.22
C THR A 11 38.13 6.97 10.50
N ILE A 12 37.43 7.09 11.63
CA ILE A 12 36.14 6.43 11.81
C ILE A 12 35.31 7.00 10.67
N LYS A 13 35.20 6.26 9.56
CA LYS A 13 34.23 6.55 8.50
C LYS A 13 32.90 6.63 9.22
N LYS A 14 32.44 7.86 9.46
CA LYS A 14 31.16 8.15 10.08
C LYS A 14 30.14 7.51 9.13
N VAL A 15 29.70 6.30 9.46
CA VAL A 15 28.72 5.57 8.65
C VAL A 15 27.56 6.52 8.48
N ASN A 16 27.27 6.88 7.23
CA ASN A 16 26.13 7.72 6.93
C ASN A 16 24.88 6.87 7.17
N THR A 17 24.37 6.93 8.40
CA THR A 17 23.24 6.14 8.90
C THR A 17 21.98 6.39 8.08
N GLN A 18 21.82 7.59 7.51
CA GLN A 18 20.72 7.89 6.59
C GLN A 18 20.86 7.13 5.27
N GLN A 19 22.03 7.17 4.63
CA GLN A 19 22.28 6.41 3.40
C GLN A 19 22.14 4.90 3.62
N LEU A 20 22.59 4.40 4.78
CA LEU A 20 22.44 2.99 5.13
C LEU A 20 20.97 2.59 5.27
N ARG A 21 20.16 3.38 5.99
CA ARG A 21 18.71 3.13 6.12
C ARG A 21 18.01 3.14 4.77
N GLN A 22 18.33 4.10 3.92
CA GLN A 22 17.78 4.17 2.56
C GLN A 22 18.13 2.93 1.74
N LYS A 23 19.37 2.45 1.84
CA LYS A 23 19.81 1.24 1.14
C LYS A 23 19.13 -0.01 1.66
N ILE A 24 18.96 -0.14 2.98
CA ILE A 24 18.22 -1.26 3.59
C ILE A 24 16.77 -1.26 3.10
N LEU A 25 16.11 -0.09 3.06
CA LEU A 25 14.75 0.04 2.57
C LEU A 25 14.63 -0.34 1.08
N ASP A 26 15.55 0.12 0.23
CA ASP A 26 15.58 -0.25 -1.19
C ASP A 26 15.74 -1.77 -1.37
N LEU A 27 16.64 -2.41 -0.61
CA LEU A 27 16.79 -3.86 -0.62
C LEU A 27 15.55 -4.59 -0.10
N ALA A 28 14.86 -4.03 0.91
CA ALA A 28 13.63 -4.60 1.47
C ALA A 28 12.52 -4.65 0.41
N ILE A 29 12.30 -3.53 -0.27
CA ILE A 29 11.27 -3.37 -1.29
C ILE A 29 11.53 -4.28 -2.50
N ARG A 30 12.81 -4.55 -2.80
CA ARG A 30 13.23 -5.52 -3.85
C ARG A 30 13.18 -6.98 -3.40
N GLY A 31 12.81 -7.28 -2.15
CA GLY A 31 12.82 -8.66 -1.63
C GLY A 31 14.22 -9.26 -1.47
N GLN A 32 15.26 -8.43 -1.37
CA GLN A 32 16.67 -8.86 -1.33
C GLN A 32 17.26 -8.96 0.09
N LEU A 33 16.47 -8.69 1.12
CA LEU A 33 16.91 -8.78 2.52
C LEU A 33 16.85 -10.19 3.10
N VAL A 34 16.11 -11.11 2.47
CA VAL A 34 15.89 -12.47 2.96
C VAL A 34 16.14 -13.46 1.81
N PRO A 35 16.81 -14.60 2.07
CA PRO A 35 16.94 -15.67 1.09
C PRO A 35 15.57 -16.13 0.58
N GLN A 36 15.45 -16.33 -0.73
CA GLN A 36 14.22 -16.81 -1.36
C GLN A 36 14.21 -18.34 -1.37
N ASP A 37 13.11 -18.96 -0.94
CA ASP A 37 12.92 -20.41 -1.06
C ASP A 37 12.24 -20.71 -2.41
N GLY A 38 12.88 -21.55 -3.22
CA GLY A 38 12.34 -21.99 -4.51
C GLY A 38 11.12 -22.90 -4.38
N LYS A 39 10.81 -23.38 -3.17
CA LYS A 39 9.61 -24.18 -2.87
C LYS A 39 8.39 -23.33 -2.53
N ASP A 40 8.56 -22.03 -2.27
CA ASP A 40 7.44 -21.15 -1.96
C ASP A 40 6.48 -21.03 -3.14
N GLU A 41 5.18 -21.00 -2.86
CA GLU A 41 4.17 -20.75 -3.88
C GLU A 41 4.41 -19.36 -4.50
N PRO A 42 4.57 -19.24 -5.84
CA PRO A 42 4.72 -17.95 -6.47
C PRO A 42 3.49 -17.07 -6.25
N ALA A 43 3.71 -15.78 -5.98
CA ALA A 43 2.64 -14.81 -5.80
C ALA A 43 1.67 -14.74 -7.00
N SER A 44 2.11 -15.11 -8.21
CA SER A 44 1.23 -15.23 -9.38
C SER A 44 0.09 -16.22 -9.16
N VAL A 45 0.34 -17.32 -8.46
CA VAL A 45 -0.68 -18.34 -8.13
C VAL A 45 -1.71 -17.77 -7.14
N LEU A 46 -1.25 -17.02 -6.13
CA LEU A 46 -2.15 -16.35 -5.19
C LEU A 46 -3.01 -15.28 -5.91
N LEU A 47 -2.42 -14.51 -6.82
CA LEU A 47 -3.16 -13.53 -7.61
C LEU A 47 -4.22 -14.19 -8.50
N GLU A 48 -3.94 -15.34 -9.10
CA GLU A 48 -4.94 -16.13 -9.83
C GLU A 48 -6.10 -16.57 -8.93
N LYS A 49 -5.81 -17.04 -7.71
CA LYS A 49 -6.85 -17.39 -6.71
C LYS A 49 -7.70 -16.19 -6.35
N ILE A 50 -7.08 -15.03 -6.07
CA ILE A 50 -7.78 -13.77 -5.75
C ILE A 50 -8.70 -13.34 -6.90
N ARG A 51 -8.24 -13.42 -8.16
CA ARG A 51 -9.06 -13.10 -9.33
C ARG A 51 -10.28 -14.00 -9.44
N ALA A 52 -10.09 -15.32 -9.28
CA ALA A 52 -11.18 -16.29 -9.33
C ALA A 52 -12.20 -16.06 -8.21
N GLU A 53 -11.73 -15.85 -6.97
CA GLU A 53 -12.60 -15.55 -5.83
C GLU A 53 -13.38 -14.24 -6.03
N LYS A 54 -12.71 -13.18 -6.51
CA LYS A 54 -13.39 -11.92 -6.84
C LYS A 54 -14.48 -12.10 -7.88
N GLN A 55 -14.24 -12.88 -8.93
CA GLN A 55 -15.26 -13.15 -9.94
C GLN A 55 -16.51 -13.81 -9.33
N ILE A 56 -16.31 -14.78 -8.43
CA ILE A 56 -17.41 -15.42 -7.69
C ILE A 56 -18.16 -14.40 -6.81
N LEU A 57 -17.44 -13.52 -6.10
CA LEU A 57 -18.05 -12.49 -5.25
C LEU A 57 -18.82 -11.43 -6.07
N ILE A 58 -18.36 -11.11 -7.28
CA ILE A 58 -19.06 -10.22 -8.22
C ILE A 58 -20.36 -10.87 -8.71
N GLU A 59 -20.32 -12.16 -9.07
CA GLU A 59 -21.50 -12.93 -9.49
C GLU A 59 -22.53 -13.03 -8.36
N GLN A 60 -22.07 -13.19 -7.12
CA GLN A 60 -22.89 -13.16 -5.90
C GLN A 60 -23.36 -11.74 -5.53
N LYS A 61 -22.95 -10.70 -6.26
CA LYS A 61 -23.24 -9.28 -5.97
C LYS A 61 -22.76 -8.79 -4.60
N LYS A 62 -21.79 -9.46 -3.98
CA LYS A 62 -21.17 -9.06 -2.71
C LYS A 62 -20.19 -7.90 -2.91
N ILE A 63 -19.53 -7.85 -4.06
CA ILE A 63 -18.66 -6.73 -4.45
C ILE A 63 -19.09 -6.18 -5.81
N LYS A 64 -18.84 -4.90 -6.04
CA LYS A 64 -19.12 -4.24 -7.32
C LYS A 64 -18.04 -4.59 -8.34
N LYS A 65 -18.43 -4.83 -9.59
CA LYS A 65 -17.48 -4.99 -10.69
C LYS A 65 -16.81 -3.65 -10.99
N ASP A 66 -15.49 -3.59 -10.83
CA ASP A 66 -14.72 -2.45 -11.29
C ASP A 66 -14.52 -2.53 -12.81
N LYS A 67 -14.92 -1.47 -13.52
CA LYS A 67 -14.73 -1.37 -14.98
C LYS A 67 -13.29 -1.08 -15.36
N LYS A 68 -12.49 -0.56 -14.43
CA LYS A 68 -11.08 -0.24 -14.62
C LYS A 68 -10.15 -1.31 -14.03
N SER A 69 -10.69 -2.47 -13.65
CA SER A 69 -9.86 -3.56 -13.14
C SER A 69 -8.86 -4.01 -14.20
N SER A 70 -7.63 -4.23 -13.77
CA SER A 70 -6.57 -4.80 -14.57
C SER A 70 -5.80 -5.85 -13.78
N TYR A 71 -5.03 -6.66 -14.50
CA TYR A 71 -4.07 -7.56 -13.89
C TYR A 71 -2.79 -7.61 -14.72
N ILE A 72 -1.67 -7.95 -14.06
CA ILE A 72 -0.35 -7.97 -14.69
C ILE A 72 0.12 -9.42 -14.84
N THR A 73 0.72 -9.74 -15.99
CA THR A 73 1.42 -10.99 -16.26
C THR A 73 2.87 -10.73 -16.64
N CYS A 74 3.76 -11.68 -16.32
CA CYS A 74 5.18 -11.61 -16.69
C CYS A 74 5.56 -12.84 -17.53
N GLU A 75 6.03 -12.61 -18.75
CA GLU A 75 6.68 -13.63 -19.56
C GLU A 75 8.19 -13.65 -19.25
N LYS A 76 8.79 -14.83 -19.10
CA LYS A 76 10.15 -14.98 -18.52
C LYS A 76 11.29 -15.11 -19.55
N SER A 77 11.11 -14.87 -20.86
CA SER A 77 12.16 -15.18 -21.85
C SER A 77 12.14 -14.30 -23.11
N PRO A 78 13.32 -13.90 -23.67
CA PRO A 78 14.66 -13.88 -23.07
C PRO A 78 14.87 -12.70 -22.09
N TYR A 79 13.89 -11.81 -22.02
CA TYR A 79 13.78 -10.72 -21.06
C TYR A 79 12.44 -10.84 -20.34
N ARG A 80 12.35 -10.28 -19.13
CA ARG A 80 11.05 -10.18 -18.46
C ARG A 80 10.19 -9.18 -19.21
N LYS A 81 9.11 -9.63 -19.79
CA LYS A 81 8.11 -8.78 -20.44
C LYS A 81 6.87 -8.72 -19.57
N TYR A 82 6.46 -7.52 -19.19
CA TYR A 82 5.30 -7.29 -18.35
C TYR A 82 4.15 -6.72 -19.19
N THR A 83 3.00 -7.38 -19.10
CA THR A 83 1.78 -6.98 -19.81
C THR A 83 0.67 -6.74 -18.80
N GLU A 84 0.05 -5.57 -18.87
CA GLU A 84 -1.18 -5.25 -18.14
C GLU A 84 -2.39 -5.55 -19.03
N HIS A 85 -3.34 -6.31 -18.50
CA HIS A 85 -4.57 -6.71 -19.17
C HIS A 85 -5.75 -5.99 -18.52
N PHE A 86 -6.55 -5.28 -19.31
CA PHE A 86 -7.67 -4.48 -18.82
C PHE A 86 -9.01 -5.22 -18.98
N ALA A 87 -10.00 -4.81 -18.19
CA ALA A 87 -11.35 -5.38 -18.21
C ALA A 87 -12.08 -5.26 -19.55
N ASP A 88 -11.69 -4.31 -20.40
CA ASP A 88 -12.25 -4.12 -21.75
C ASP A 88 -11.61 -5.04 -22.81
N GLY A 89 -10.65 -5.89 -22.40
CA GLY A 89 -9.92 -6.80 -23.27
C GLY A 89 -8.69 -6.19 -23.93
N THR A 90 -8.40 -4.91 -23.72
CA THR A 90 -7.17 -4.30 -24.19
C THR A 90 -5.97 -4.74 -23.35
N THR A 91 -4.77 -4.66 -23.93
CA THR A 91 -3.52 -4.97 -23.25
C THR A 91 -2.52 -3.85 -23.48
N LYS A 92 -1.60 -3.67 -22.52
CA LYS A 92 -0.52 -2.69 -22.59
C LYS A 92 0.79 -3.32 -22.13
N ASP A 93 1.84 -3.16 -22.92
CA ASP A 93 3.20 -3.46 -22.49
C ASP A 93 3.63 -2.39 -21.46
N ILE A 94 3.97 -2.84 -20.25
CA ILE A 94 4.39 -2.00 -19.14
C ILE A 94 5.82 -2.33 -18.70
N THR A 95 6.59 -3.04 -19.53
CA THR A 95 7.95 -3.47 -19.19
C THR A 95 8.85 -2.30 -18.80
N GLU A 96 8.71 -1.16 -19.50
CA GLU A 96 9.44 0.08 -19.22
C GLU A 96 8.92 0.85 -17.99
N GLU A 97 7.73 0.52 -17.48
CA GLU A 97 7.19 1.10 -16.24
C GLU A 97 7.69 0.38 -14.98
N ILE A 98 8.23 -0.84 -15.13
CA ILE A 98 8.69 -1.62 -14.00
C ILE A 98 10.00 -1.03 -13.46
N PRO A 99 10.03 -0.55 -12.20
CA PRO A 99 11.15 0.22 -11.69
C PRO A 99 12.39 -0.64 -11.39
N PHE A 100 12.19 -1.93 -11.11
CA PHE A 100 13.26 -2.85 -10.76
C PHE A 100 12.84 -4.32 -10.91
N SER A 101 13.84 -5.20 -10.97
CA SER A 101 13.63 -6.64 -10.89
C SER A 101 13.25 -7.09 -9.48
N ILE A 102 12.35 -8.07 -9.43
CA ILE A 102 11.86 -8.70 -8.20
C ILE A 102 12.22 -10.20 -8.20
N PRO A 103 12.22 -10.88 -7.04
CA PRO A 103 12.38 -12.33 -6.95
C PRO A 103 11.45 -13.11 -7.88
N GLU A 104 11.82 -14.34 -8.24
CA GLU A 104 11.04 -15.15 -9.20
C GLU A 104 9.67 -15.61 -8.69
N ASN A 105 9.56 -15.75 -7.37
CA ASN A 105 8.34 -16.07 -6.63
C ASN A 105 7.48 -14.82 -6.36
N TRP A 106 7.95 -13.60 -6.67
CA TRP A 106 7.15 -12.38 -6.55
C TRP A 106 6.48 -12.03 -7.88
N ALA A 107 5.38 -11.29 -7.80
CA ALA A 107 4.66 -10.78 -8.97
C ALA A 107 4.25 -9.33 -8.73
N TRP A 108 4.30 -8.52 -9.80
CA TRP A 108 3.70 -7.20 -9.78
C TRP A 108 2.18 -7.32 -9.95
N CYS A 109 1.43 -6.52 -9.20
CA CYS A 109 -0.02 -6.36 -9.33
C CYS A 109 -0.39 -4.89 -9.07
N ARG A 110 -1.59 -4.48 -9.50
CA ARG A 110 -2.15 -3.18 -9.08
C ARG A 110 -2.86 -3.36 -7.74
N LEU A 111 -2.85 -2.35 -6.87
CA LEU A 111 -3.52 -2.43 -5.56
C LEU A 111 -5.01 -2.80 -5.66
N GLY A 112 -5.69 -2.31 -6.70
CA GLY A 112 -7.09 -2.65 -6.99
C GLY A 112 -7.32 -4.13 -7.29
N GLU A 113 -6.30 -4.87 -7.75
CA GLU A 113 -6.38 -6.31 -8.00
C GLU A 113 -6.53 -7.09 -6.68
N ILE A 114 -5.87 -6.64 -5.62
CA ILE A 114 -5.87 -7.30 -4.30
C ILE A 114 -6.81 -6.66 -3.26
N SER A 115 -7.49 -5.56 -3.60
CA SER A 115 -8.41 -4.85 -2.69
C SER A 115 -9.87 -5.05 -3.11
N SER A 116 -10.79 -5.26 -2.17
CA SER A 116 -12.23 -5.35 -2.46
C SER A 116 -12.84 -3.98 -2.79
N LYS A 117 -12.36 -2.92 -2.14
CA LYS A 117 -12.80 -1.53 -2.27
C LYS A 117 -11.61 -0.61 -2.01
N ILE A 118 -11.43 0.40 -2.86
CA ILE A 118 -10.48 1.50 -2.62
C ILE A 118 -11.29 2.79 -2.71
N THR A 119 -11.31 3.55 -1.64
CA THR A 119 -12.04 4.82 -1.57
C THR A 119 -11.32 5.77 -0.61
N ASP A 120 -11.65 7.05 -0.71
CA ASP A 120 -11.15 8.11 0.15
C ASP A 120 -12.30 8.78 0.90
N GLY A 121 -11.91 9.52 1.96
CA GLY A 121 -12.85 10.28 2.78
C GLY A 121 -13.44 11.49 2.04
N SER A 122 -14.42 12.14 2.68
CA SER A 122 -15.13 13.29 2.11
C SER A 122 -14.21 14.48 1.85
N HIS A 123 -14.29 15.06 0.65
CA HIS A 123 -13.64 16.35 0.34
C HIS A 123 -14.41 17.55 0.90
N ASN A 124 -15.73 17.40 1.09
CA ASN A 124 -16.62 18.43 1.61
C ASN A 124 -17.40 17.87 2.81
N PRO A 125 -16.70 17.56 3.93
CA PRO A 125 -17.35 16.96 5.08
C PRO A 125 -18.38 17.91 5.72
N PRO A 126 -19.40 17.38 6.42
CA PRO A 126 -20.39 18.17 7.14
C PRO A 126 -19.72 19.17 8.10
N PRO A 127 -20.35 20.32 8.39
CA PRO A 127 -19.78 21.31 9.30
C PRO A 127 -19.55 20.70 10.69
N ASN A 128 -18.52 21.14 11.39
CA ASN A 128 -18.23 20.63 12.72
C ASN A 128 -19.35 21.04 13.70
N ARG A 129 -20.01 20.04 14.28
CA ARG A 129 -21.11 20.19 15.24
C ARG A 129 -20.63 20.32 16.68
N TYR A 130 -19.34 20.13 16.94
CA TYR A 130 -18.70 20.15 18.27
C TYR A 130 -19.19 19.08 19.26
N SER A 131 -20.16 18.25 18.88
CA SER A 131 -20.73 17.14 19.65
C SER A 131 -21.34 16.12 18.68
N GLY A 132 -21.58 14.89 19.16
CA GLY A 132 -22.16 13.80 18.36
C GLY A 132 -21.18 12.66 18.12
N ILE A 133 -21.03 12.24 16.86
CA ILE A 133 -20.13 11.16 16.45
C ILE A 133 -18.81 11.76 15.94
N PRO A 134 -17.65 11.32 16.44
CA PRO A 134 -16.36 11.77 15.93
C PRO A 134 -16.12 11.26 14.51
N MET A 135 -15.72 12.16 13.62
CA MET A 135 -15.33 11.80 12.25
C MET A 135 -13.81 11.65 12.18
N LEU A 136 -13.33 10.49 11.70
CA LEU A 136 -11.92 10.24 11.47
C LEU A 136 -11.40 11.08 10.29
N SER A 137 -10.16 11.52 10.41
CA SER A 137 -9.44 12.27 9.37
C SER A 137 -7.98 11.85 9.31
N ALA A 138 -7.23 12.39 8.36
CA ALA A 138 -5.79 12.12 8.24
C ALA A 138 -4.99 12.48 9.51
N THR A 139 -5.50 13.38 10.36
CA THR A 139 -4.84 13.74 11.63
C THR A 139 -4.95 12.65 12.69
N ASN A 140 -5.84 11.68 12.52
CA ASN A 140 -6.04 10.57 13.44
C ASN A 140 -5.11 9.38 13.16
N ILE A 141 -4.43 9.36 12.01
CA ILE A 141 -3.58 8.25 11.59
C ILE A 141 -2.13 8.53 11.95
N PHE A 142 -1.53 7.62 12.72
CA PHE A 142 -0.16 7.69 13.21
C PHE A 142 0.50 6.31 13.13
N ASP A 143 1.25 6.05 12.07
CA ASP A 143 2.15 4.90 11.86
C ASP A 143 1.80 3.66 12.73
N ASP A 144 0.89 2.83 12.22
CA ASP A 144 0.27 1.64 12.82
C ASP A 144 -0.81 1.87 13.89
N LYS A 145 -1.15 3.11 14.22
CA LYS A 145 -2.16 3.45 15.22
C LYS A 145 -3.19 4.44 14.70
N ILE A 146 -4.42 4.25 15.16
CA ILE A 146 -5.52 5.19 14.98
C ILE A 146 -5.79 5.85 16.34
N ASN A 147 -5.68 7.18 16.38
CA ASN A 147 -6.01 7.97 17.56
C ASN A 147 -7.46 8.45 17.47
N TYR A 148 -8.34 7.85 18.27
CA TYR A 148 -9.76 8.18 18.32
C TYR A 148 -10.08 9.37 19.23
N ASP A 149 -9.15 9.77 20.09
CA ASP A 149 -9.39 10.80 21.10
C ASP A 149 -9.21 12.22 20.54
N THR A 150 -8.42 12.38 19.48
CA THR A 150 -8.08 13.68 18.89
C THR A 150 -8.96 14.04 17.70
N SER A 151 -10.26 13.83 17.82
CA SER A 151 -11.21 14.11 16.75
C SER A 151 -11.40 15.61 16.54
N SER A 152 -10.99 16.10 15.38
CA SER A 152 -11.10 17.51 14.98
C SER A 152 -12.50 17.89 14.52
N ARG A 153 -13.36 16.90 14.25
CA ARG A 153 -14.72 17.09 13.74
C ARG A 153 -15.69 16.10 14.38
N TRP A 154 -16.84 16.64 14.75
CA TRP A 154 -17.98 15.92 15.27
C TRP A 154 -19.17 16.20 14.36
N VAL A 155 -19.95 15.17 14.07
CA VAL A 155 -21.10 15.23 13.16
C VAL A 155 -22.32 14.58 13.81
N LEU A 156 -23.51 14.92 13.33
CA LEU A 156 -24.74 14.25 13.73
C LEU A 156 -24.77 12.81 13.20
N GLU A 157 -25.62 11.97 13.80
CA GLU A 157 -25.78 10.56 13.39
C GLU A 157 -26.20 10.43 11.92
N GLU A 158 -27.17 11.23 11.48
CA GLU A 158 -27.61 11.27 10.08
C GLU A 158 -26.51 11.68 9.09
N GLU A 159 -25.65 12.62 9.50
CA GLU A 159 -24.51 13.10 8.71
C GLU A 159 -23.42 12.02 8.63
N TRP A 160 -23.17 11.34 9.75
CA TRP A 160 -22.24 10.22 9.81
C TRP A 160 -22.72 9.04 8.95
N GLU A 161 -24.00 8.66 9.05
CA GLU A 161 -24.55 7.57 8.25
C GLU A 161 -24.43 7.85 6.75
N PHE A 162 -24.69 9.10 6.35
CA PHE A 162 -24.54 9.51 4.96
C PHE A 162 -23.09 9.38 4.48
N GLU A 163 -22.13 9.89 5.25
CA GLU A 163 -20.70 9.82 4.92
C GLU A 163 -20.17 8.38 4.96
N ASN A 164 -20.57 7.60 5.97
CA ASN A 164 -20.12 6.24 6.16
C ASN A 164 -20.63 5.29 5.08
N LYS A 165 -21.78 5.55 4.44
CA LYS A 165 -22.24 4.74 3.28
C LYS A 165 -21.24 4.71 2.12
N ARG A 166 -20.40 5.75 1.99
CA ARG A 166 -19.34 5.76 0.97
C ARG A 166 -18.16 4.91 1.40
N THR A 167 -17.69 5.10 2.64
CA THR A 167 -16.45 4.47 3.12
C THR A 167 -16.69 3.05 3.60
N GLU A 168 -17.69 2.85 4.47
CA GLU A 168 -18.04 1.57 5.11
C GLU A 168 -16.79 0.92 5.70
N ILE A 169 -16.12 1.63 6.61
CA ILE A 169 -14.86 1.18 7.20
C ILE A 169 -15.13 -0.02 8.10
N GLU A 170 -14.41 -1.11 7.90
CA GLU A 170 -14.50 -2.34 8.67
C GLU A 170 -13.21 -2.61 9.46
N ILE A 171 -13.26 -3.59 10.37
CA ILE A 171 -12.06 -4.10 11.03
C ILE A 171 -11.14 -4.72 9.97
N ASP A 172 -9.83 -4.58 10.15
CA ASP A 172 -8.76 -5.01 9.25
C ASP A 172 -8.61 -4.18 7.96
N ASP A 173 -9.46 -3.15 7.75
CA ASP A 173 -9.22 -2.18 6.69
C ASP A 173 -7.92 -1.38 6.95
N VAL A 174 -7.23 -1.05 5.85
CA VAL A 174 -6.03 -0.23 5.87
C VAL A 174 -6.38 1.22 5.54
N LEU A 175 -6.14 2.11 6.50
CA LEU A 175 -6.26 3.56 6.29
C LEU A 175 -4.91 4.12 5.85
N LEU A 176 -4.91 4.92 4.78
CA LEU A 176 -3.73 5.56 4.22
C LEU A 176 -3.97 7.07 4.07
N THR A 177 -3.06 7.89 4.61
CA THR A 177 -3.15 9.34 4.44
C THR A 177 -2.64 9.78 3.07
N ILE A 178 -3.49 10.48 2.34
CA ILE A 178 -3.20 11.07 1.02
C ILE A 178 -3.16 12.60 1.04
N VAL A 179 -3.51 13.21 2.17
CA VAL A 179 -3.48 14.67 2.41
C VAL A 179 -2.80 14.97 3.75
N GLY A 180 -2.16 16.14 3.86
CA GLY A 180 -1.33 16.49 5.02
C GLY A 180 -0.01 15.71 5.00
N THR A 181 0.31 14.97 6.07
CA THR A 181 1.45 14.05 6.08
C THR A 181 1.10 12.80 5.28
N ILE A 182 1.61 12.70 4.06
CA ILE A 182 1.34 11.60 3.13
C ILE A 182 2.04 10.32 3.59
N GLY A 183 1.37 9.17 3.45
CA GLY A 183 1.98 7.86 3.63
C GLY A 183 1.86 7.27 5.03
N ARG A 184 1.23 7.98 5.98
CA ARG A 184 0.90 7.38 7.28
C ARG A 184 -0.17 6.34 7.06
N THR A 185 0.00 5.20 7.72
CA THR A 185 -0.92 4.07 7.60
C THR A 185 -1.29 3.53 8.96
N ALA A 186 -2.48 2.94 9.04
CA ALA A 186 -2.91 2.15 10.18
C ALA A 186 -3.94 1.10 9.76
N VAL A 187 -3.97 -0.02 10.47
CA VAL A 187 -5.00 -1.06 10.33
C VAL A 187 -6.08 -0.80 11.37
N VAL A 188 -7.34 -0.84 10.95
CA VAL A 188 -8.50 -0.70 11.85
C VAL A 188 -8.60 -1.96 12.73
N LYS A 189 -8.64 -1.78 14.05
CA LYS A 189 -8.68 -2.89 15.02
C LYS A 189 -9.89 -2.75 15.94
N ILE A 190 -10.31 -3.88 16.51
CA ILE A 190 -11.28 -3.90 17.61
C ILE A 190 -10.71 -3.08 18.77
N ARG A 191 -11.58 -2.25 19.35
CA ARG A 191 -11.26 -1.40 20.51
C ARG A 191 -11.28 -2.18 21.81
#